data_AF-A0A2N9NDM8-F1
#
_entry.id   AF-A0A2N9NDM8-F1
#
_cell.length_a   1.000
_cell.length_b   1.000
_cell.length_c   1.000
_cell.angle_alpha   90.00
_cell.angle_beta   90.00
_cell.angle_gamma   90.00
#
_symmetry.space_group_name_H-M   'P 1'
#
loop_
_entity.id
_entity.type
_entity.pdbx_description
1 polymer ?
#
loop_
_entity_poly.entity_id
_entity_poly.type
_entity_poly.pdbx_seq_one_letter_code
_entity_poly.pdbx_strand_id
1 'polypeptide(L)' 'MKHRIMSSFAVLALMMMLSSPSPAAGRHPQIRAALDALQRAKTHLQEAAHDFGGHRADAIHAIDEAQRQLEICLQY' A
#
# COMPACT_ATOMS: atom_id res chain seq x y z
N MET A 1 31.37 3.58 -44.32
CA MET A 1 29.91 3.58 -44.10
C MET A 1 29.48 2.61 -42.97
N LYS A 2 30.15 2.60 -41.80
CA LYS A 2 29.90 1.57 -40.75
C LYS A 2 29.57 2.13 -39.35
N HIS A 3 29.73 3.43 -39.10
CA HIS A 3 29.53 4.03 -37.78
C HIS A 3 28.13 4.64 -37.56
N ARG A 4 27.34 4.86 -38.62
CA ARG A 4 26.01 5.48 -38.50
C ARG A 4 24.91 4.51 -38.03
N ILE A 5 25.16 3.20 -38.15
CA ILE A 5 24.18 2.14 -37.80
C ILE A 5 24.30 1.76 -36.31
N MET A 6 25.50 1.89 -35.72
CA MET A 6 25.76 1.49 -34.33
C MET A 6 25.35 2.53 -33.28
N SER A 7 25.19 3.79 -33.67
CA SER A 7 24.65 4.83 -32.77
C SER A 7 23.14 4.74 -32.57
N SER A 8 22.38 4.21 -33.54
CA SER A 8 20.91 4.13 -33.44
C SER A 8 20.43 3.05 -32.45
N PHE A 9 21.20 1.97 -32.27
CA PHE A 9 20.89 0.93 -31.30
C PHE A 9 21.16 1.35 -29.85
N ALA A 10 22.17 2.20 -29.62
CA ALA A 10 22.53 2.67 -28.29
C ALA A 10 21.47 3.61 -27.69
N VAL A 11 20.79 4.41 -28.51
CA VAL A 11 19.74 5.33 -28.05
C VAL A 11 18.46 4.56 -27.67
N LEU A 12 18.14 3.47 -28.38
CA LEU A 12 16.98 2.64 -28.08
C LEU A 12 17.15 1.86 -26.76
N ALA A 13 18.36 1.38 -26.47
CA ALA A 13 18.69 0.72 -25.22
C ALA A 13 18.63 1.69 -24.01
N LEU A 14 18.99 2.96 -24.22
CA LEU A 14 18.91 3.98 -23.17
C LEU A 14 17.46 4.37 -22.85
N MET A 15 16.54 4.40 -23.83
CA MET A 15 15.12 4.70 -23.58
C MET A 15 14.37 3.60 -22.81
N MET A 16 14.80 2.33 -22.88
CA MET A 16 14.18 1.24 -22.11
C MET A 16 14.52 1.27 -20.61
N MET A 17 15.60 1.94 -20.20
CA MET A 17 16.04 2.00 -18.79
C MET A 17 15.31 3.08 -17.96
N LEU A 18 14.51 3.95 -18.58
CA LEU A 18 13.72 4.98 -17.86
C LEU A 18 12.26 4.59 -17.62
N SER A 19 11.84 3.39 -18.02
CA SER A 19 10.48 2.90 -17.72
C SER A 19 10.44 2.32 -16.30
N SER A 20 10.60 3.17 -15.29
CA SER A 20 10.24 2.79 -13.92
C SER A 20 8.72 2.62 -13.90
N PRO A 21 8.17 1.43 -13.59
CA PRO A 21 6.74 1.31 -13.36
C PRO A 21 6.42 2.23 -12.19
N SER A 22 5.77 3.36 -12.48
CA SER A 22 5.19 4.19 -11.44
C SER A 22 4.26 3.26 -10.67
N PRO A 23 4.45 3.07 -9.35
CA PRO A 23 3.47 2.30 -8.61
C PRO A 23 2.15 3.00 -8.88
N ALA A 24 1.19 2.24 -9.41
CA ALA A 24 -0.20 2.64 -9.39
C ALA A 24 -0.61 2.71 -7.91
N ALA A 25 -0.06 3.69 -7.19
CA ALA A 25 -0.51 4.12 -5.90
C ALA A 25 -1.91 4.62 -6.21
N GLY A 26 -2.88 3.72 -6.09
CA GLY A 26 -4.26 4.07 -6.34
C GLY A 26 -4.61 5.31 -5.51
N ARG A 27 -5.67 5.99 -5.89
CA ARG A 27 -6.19 7.15 -5.17
C ARG A 27 -6.13 6.89 -3.63
N HIS A 28 -5.41 7.73 -2.90
CA HIS A 28 -5.13 7.66 -1.45
C HIS A 28 -4.23 6.52 -0.91
N PRO A 29 -2.89 6.57 -1.11
CA PRO A 29 -1.97 5.56 -0.60
C PRO A 29 -1.89 5.51 0.94
N GLN A 30 -2.05 6.64 1.63
CA GLN A 30 -2.03 6.69 3.09
C GLN A 30 -3.26 5.99 3.71
N ILE A 31 -4.43 6.12 3.07
CA ILE A 31 -5.66 5.44 3.54
C ILE A 31 -5.49 3.93 3.43
N ARG A 32 -4.90 3.42 2.33
CA ARG A 32 -4.61 1.99 2.20
C ARG A 32 -3.60 1.51 3.24
N ALA A 33 -2.52 2.26 3.44
CA ALA A 33 -1.53 1.92 4.46
C ALA A 33 -2.13 1.89 5.88
N ALA A 34 -3.07 2.79 6.18
CA ALA A 34 -3.81 2.80 7.44
C ALA A 34 -4.69 1.55 7.60
N LEU A 35 -5.43 1.15 6.55
CA LEU A 35 -6.23 -0.09 6.55
C LEU A 35 -5.36 -1.33 6.85
N ASP A 36 -4.19 -1.44 6.23
CA ASP A 36 -3.25 -2.55 6.47
C ASP A 36 -2.69 -2.54 7.91
N ALA A 37 -2.40 -1.35 8.45
CA ALA A 37 -1.94 -1.21 9.83
C ALA A 37 -3.03 -1.60 10.84
N LEU A 38 -4.26 -1.15 10.63
CA LEU A 38 -5.43 -1.49 11.44
C LEU A 38 -5.71 -2.98 11.42
N GLN A 39 -5.64 -3.62 10.25
CA GLN A 39 -5.85 -5.06 10.12
C GLN A 39 -4.83 -5.85 10.94
N ARG A 40 -3.55 -5.49 10.86
CA ARG A 40 -2.48 -6.13 11.65
C ARG A 40 -2.69 -5.93 13.15
N ALA A 41 -3.09 -4.73 13.57
CA ALA A 41 -3.40 -4.44 14.97
C ALA A 41 -4.58 -5.30 15.47
N LYS A 42 -5.65 -5.44 14.67
CA LYS A 42 -6.80 -6.30 14.99
C LYS A 42 -6.37 -7.75 15.18
N THR A 43 -5.61 -8.31 14.24
CA THR A 43 -5.10 -9.68 14.34
C THR A 43 -4.26 -9.86 15.60
N HIS A 44 -3.36 -8.92 15.89
CA HIS A 44 -2.55 -8.98 17.12
C HIS A 44 -3.41 -8.97 18.39
N LEU A 45 -4.46 -8.14 18.45
CA LEU A 45 -5.38 -8.10 19.58
C LEU A 45 -6.20 -9.39 19.70
N GLN A 46 -6.63 -9.99 18.60
CA GLN A 46 -7.38 -11.25 18.59
C GLN A 46 -6.54 -12.44 19.06
N GLU A 47 -5.25 -12.45 18.74
CA GLU A 47 -4.30 -13.50 19.13
C GLU A 47 -3.72 -13.28 20.54
N ALA A 48 -3.90 -12.09 21.12
CA ALA A 48 -3.34 -11.76 22.42
C ALA A 48 -3.96 -12.61 23.55
N ALA A 49 -3.09 -13.27 24.31
CA ALA A 49 -3.47 -14.12 25.45
C ALA A 49 -4.13 -13.34 26.61
N HIS A 50 -3.98 -12.02 26.67
CA HIS A 50 -4.50 -11.17 27.74
C HIS A 50 -5.44 -10.10 27.20
N ASP A 51 -6.32 -9.59 28.08
CA ASP A 51 -7.41 -8.68 27.72
C ASP A 51 -7.04 -7.19 27.85
N PHE A 52 -5.76 -6.88 28.06
CA PHE A 52 -5.23 -5.51 28.23
C PHE A 52 -6.04 -4.66 29.24
N GLY A 53 -6.45 -5.25 30.36
CA GLY A 53 -7.26 -4.58 31.38
C GLY A 53 -8.74 -4.42 31.02
N GLY A 54 -9.26 -5.22 30.10
CA GLY A 54 -10.67 -5.14 29.63
C GLY A 54 -10.83 -4.46 28.27
N HIS A 55 -9.75 -3.86 27.73
CA HIS A 55 -9.83 -2.99 26.57
C HIS A 55 -9.72 -3.69 25.21
N ARG A 56 -9.41 -5.00 25.18
CA ARG A 56 -9.20 -5.72 23.91
C ARG A 56 -10.44 -5.67 23.02
N ALA A 57 -11.62 -5.92 23.59
CA ALA A 57 -12.87 -5.95 22.84
C ALA A 57 -13.22 -4.56 22.27
N ASP A 58 -13.12 -3.52 23.10
CA ASP A 58 -13.38 -2.14 22.70
C ASP A 58 -12.40 -1.66 21.62
N ALA A 59 -11.13 -2.03 21.73
CA ALA A 59 -10.11 -1.71 20.74
C ALA A 59 -10.39 -2.38 19.39
N ILE A 60 -10.79 -3.66 19.39
CA ILE A 60 -11.19 -4.36 18.16
C ILE A 60 -12.40 -3.68 17.53
N HIS A 61 -13.41 -3.31 18.33
CA HIS A 61 -14.59 -2.62 17.82
C HIS A 61 -14.25 -1.25 17.21
N ALA A 62 -13.37 -0.48 17.86
CA ALA A 62 -12.90 0.80 17.33
C ALA A 62 -12.12 0.65 16.02
N ILE A 63 -11.31 -0.41 15.90
CA ILE A 63 -10.59 -0.73 14.65
C ILE A 63 -11.58 -1.03 13.52
N ASP A 64 -12.62 -1.83 13.79
CA ASP A 64 -13.61 -2.21 12.78
C ASP A 64 -14.38 -1.00 12.24
N GLU A 65 -14.78 -0.09 13.12
CA GLU A 65 -15.43 1.15 12.71
C GLU A 65 -14.47 2.05 11.90
N ALA A 66 -13.21 2.16 12.30
CA ALA A 66 -12.21 2.92 11.55
C ALA A 66 -11.97 2.34 10.16
N GLN A 67 -11.84 1.02 10.03
CA GLN A 67 -11.69 0.34 8.73
C GLN A 67 -12.90 0.63 7.83
N ARG A 68 -14.11 0.48 8.35
CA ARG A 68 -15.35 0.75 7.61
C ARG A 68 -15.40 2.19 7.07
N GLN A 69 -15.05 3.18 7.88
CA GLN A 69 -15.05 4.58 7.45
C GLN A 69 -14.00 4.86 6.36
N LEU A 70 -12.79 4.31 6.51
CA LEU A 70 -11.73 4.47 5.52
C LEU A 70 -12.09 3.79 4.19
N GLU A 71 -12.76 2.65 4.22
CA GLU A 71 -13.29 2.00 3.01
C GLU A 71 -14.35 2.85 2.31
N ILE A 72 -15.24 3.50 3.06
CA ILE A 72 -16.21 4.46 2.51
C ILE A 72 -15.47 5.64 1.86
N CYS A 73 -14.44 6.19 2.51
CA CYS A 73 -13.65 7.29 1.95
C CYS A 73 -13.00 6.93 0.61
N LEU A 74 -12.62 5.66 0.38
CA LEU A 74 -12.04 5.22 -0.89
C LEU A 74 -13.05 5.13 -2.04
N GLN A 75 -14.35 5.23 -1.76
CA GLN A 75 -15.42 5.16 -2.76
C GLN A 75 -15.78 6.54 -3.36
N TYR A 76 -15.34 7.63 -2.74
CA TYR A 76 -15.58 9.01 -3.17
C TYR A 76 -14.31 9.66 -3.74
#